data_AF-J3CBL5-F1
#
_entry.id   AF-J3CBL5-F1
#
_cell.length_a   1.000
_cell.length_b   1.000
_cell.length_c   1.000
_cell.angle_alpha   90.00
_cell.angle_beta   90.00
_cell.angle_gamma   90.00
#
_symmetry.space_group_name_H-M   'P 1'
#
loop_
_entity.id
_entity.type
_entity.pdbx_description
1 polymer ?
#
loop_
_entity_poly.entity_id
_entity_poly.type
_entity_poly.pdbx_seq_one_letter_code
_entity_poly.pdbx_strand_id
1 'polypeptide(L)'
;MKRVFLKKPIEKLLTKLKKLEGVSDVVKKRNKYYVDGNLLLTVTKNELIYSKFRFRPNNIDKVLEVKHLDSVRIFINHDTLNILNINILNPPNNVNKIYSVFKEIEEISIRNITIGDSNRIENENLYINLETYNNIIKIDNEESVEKSQKVFNRFIPFLKSEFNFLTDKINSNRDYNLLLKEIIASGEIDQEDLVSLSDQLESGSKNQVVIEKQINKQTKWLIDTIDDILQKDNISISDAKVIGNKEFGFLKTSITGPEHLMEKILSEYGQYCLFGVPALLNTNKYVQRKGRSRSQFDLILINHLGDVEVVELKRPDKYLFKYGGGRGKFYPSEDLAIAIAQTERYITNFHKDNDPEYKIDNKTLREFLNDKIGDTLHIETIRPKGLIIMGSWKNLCPDYEKLDEKIKKKIKKDDYVNDSLQAYKELTHSLKNITILTYSELLENARTRLELDSQK
;
A
#
# COMPACT_ATOMS: atom_id res chain seq x y z
N MET A 1 -13.34 -34.24 -39.23
CA MET A 1 -12.82 -32.98 -38.63
C MET A 1 -13.15 -31.81 -39.56
N LYS A 2 -13.98 -30.84 -39.13
CA LYS A 2 -14.20 -29.60 -39.88
C LYS A 2 -12.88 -28.81 -39.90
N ARG A 3 -12.27 -28.62 -41.08
CA ARG A 3 -11.15 -27.70 -41.26
C ARG A 3 -11.65 -26.28 -40.96
N VAL A 4 -11.28 -25.74 -39.81
CA VAL A 4 -11.47 -24.33 -39.49
C VAL A 4 -10.58 -23.54 -40.44
N PHE A 5 -11.17 -22.81 -41.39
CA PHE A 5 -10.43 -21.90 -42.27
C PHE A 5 -9.84 -20.78 -41.41
N LEU A 6 -8.54 -20.85 -41.12
CA LEU A 6 -7.79 -19.75 -40.52
C LEU A 6 -7.61 -18.66 -41.57
N LYS A 7 -8.39 -17.57 -41.46
CA LYS A 7 -8.22 -16.36 -42.29
C LYS A 7 -6.77 -15.89 -42.24
N LYS A 8 -6.19 -15.52 -43.39
CA LYS A 8 -4.85 -14.92 -43.47
C LYS A 8 -4.79 -13.59 -42.70
N PRO A 9 -3.62 -13.13 -42.21
CA PRO A 9 -3.49 -11.87 -41.47
C PRO A 9 -4.13 -10.66 -42.19
N ILE A 10 -3.89 -10.54 -43.50
CA ILE A 10 -4.48 -9.46 -44.31
C ILE A 10 -6.02 -9.53 -44.37
N GLU A 11 -6.61 -10.72 -44.38
CA GLU A 11 -8.07 -10.90 -44.39
C GLU A 11 -8.70 -10.53 -43.04
N LYS A 12 -8.02 -10.86 -41.94
CA LYS A 12 -8.40 -10.41 -40.59
C LYS A 12 -8.33 -8.89 -40.49
N LEU A 13 -7.26 -8.28 -41.02
CA LEU A 13 -7.09 -6.83 -41.05
C LEU A 13 -8.20 -6.14 -41.87
N LEU A 14 -8.49 -6.63 -43.07
CA LEU A 14 -9.56 -6.11 -43.92
C LEU A 14 -10.91 -6.18 -43.21
N THR A 15 -11.17 -7.26 -42.46
CA THR A 15 -12.39 -7.39 -41.64
C THR A 15 -12.47 -6.29 -40.56
N LYS A 16 -11.34 -5.94 -39.92
CA LYS A 16 -11.29 -4.83 -38.95
C LYS A 16 -11.48 -3.46 -39.63
N LEU A 17 -10.89 -3.26 -40.81
CA LEU A 17 -10.98 -2.00 -41.57
C LEU A 17 -12.38 -1.73 -42.14
N LYS A 18 -13.17 -2.77 -42.45
CA LYS A 18 -14.58 -2.60 -42.88
C LYS A 18 -15.43 -1.81 -41.88
N LYS A 19 -15.09 -1.83 -40.59
CA LYS A 19 -15.77 -1.03 -39.56
C LYS A 19 -15.68 0.48 -39.81
N LEU A 20 -14.72 0.93 -40.62
CA LEU A 20 -14.55 2.34 -40.97
C LEU A 20 -15.49 2.79 -42.09
N GLU A 21 -16.09 1.87 -42.86
CA GLU A 21 -16.93 2.21 -44.02
C GLU A 21 -18.27 2.89 -43.64
N GLY A 22 -18.58 2.98 -42.34
CA GLY A 22 -19.75 3.68 -41.80
C GLY A 22 -19.44 4.94 -40.98
N VAL A 23 -18.18 5.37 -40.92
CA VAL A 23 -17.79 6.58 -40.16
C VAL A 23 -17.77 7.78 -41.11
N SER A 24 -18.71 8.71 -40.96
CA SER A 24 -18.94 9.83 -41.88
C SER A 24 -17.72 10.71 -42.15
N ASP A 25 -16.82 10.82 -41.17
CA ASP A 25 -15.65 11.70 -41.22
C ASP A 25 -14.43 11.06 -41.90
N VAL A 26 -14.49 9.76 -42.22
CA VAL A 26 -13.35 8.99 -42.71
C VAL A 26 -13.42 8.84 -44.23
N VAL A 27 -12.44 9.42 -44.92
CA VAL A 27 -12.31 9.31 -46.38
C VAL A 27 -11.20 8.33 -46.73
N LYS A 28 -11.56 7.23 -47.40
CA LYS A 28 -10.60 6.28 -47.94
C LYS A 28 -10.23 6.63 -49.38
N LYS A 29 -8.93 6.83 -49.66
CA LYS A 29 -8.38 6.98 -51.02
C LYS A 29 -7.37 5.86 -51.27
N ARG A 30 -7.75 4.88 -52.11
CA ARG A 30 -6.96 3.65 -52.37
C ARG A 30 -6.63 2.92 -51.06
N ASN A 31 -5.37 2.95 -50.65
CA ASN A 31 -4.84 2.28 -49.46
C ASN A 31 -4.54 3.25 -48.30
N LYS A 32 -5.04 4.49 -48.39
CA LYS A 32 -4.84 5.56 -47.41
C LYS A 32 -6.16 6.01 -46.82
N TYR A 33 -6.16 6.32 -45.53
CA TYR A 33 -7.32 6.80 -44.77
C TYR A 33 -7.08 8.20 -44.24
N TYR A 34 -8.05 9.08 -44.47
CA TYR A 34 -7.99 10.50 -44.14
C TYR A 34 -9.16 10.93 -43.27
N VAL A 35 -8.95 11.94 -42.43
CA VAL A 35 -9.98 12.67 -41.67
C VAL A 35 -9.64 14.16 -41.77
N ASP A 36 -10.60 15.00 -42.14
CA ASP A 36 -10.40 16.44 -42.33
C ASP A 36 -9.20 16.80 -43.21
N GLY A 37 -8.96 16.01 -44.27
CA GLY A 37 -7.83 16.17 -45.20
C GLY A 37 -6.48 15.65 -44.70
N ASN A 38 -6.34 15.30 -43.42
CA ASN A 38 -5.11 14.78 -42.83
C ASN A 38 -4.98 13.27 -43.09
N LEU A 39 -3.79 12.79 -43.43
CA LEU A 39 -3.50 11.36 -43.61
C LEU A 39 -3.28 10.71 -42.25
N LEU A 40 -4.07 9.71 -41.85
CA LEU A 40 -3.92 9.03 -40.56
C LEU A 40 -3.25 7.66 -40.69
N LEU A 41 -3.69 6.87 -41.66
CA LEU A 41 -3.24 5.48 -41.82
C LEU A 41 -3.01 5.15 -43.30
N THR A 42 -1.86 4.55 -43.59
CA THR A 42 -1.58 3.88 -44.86
C THR A 42 -1.49 2.38 -44.62
N VAL A 43 -2.22 1.61 -45.42
CA VAL A 43 -2.26 0.15 -45.34
C VAL A 43 -1.50 -0.43 -46.54
N THR A 44 -0.51 -1.26 -46.31
CA THR A 44 0.18 -2.00 -47.37
C THR A 44 -0.13 -3.50 -47.24
N LYS A 45 0.48 -4.33 -48.09
CA LYS A 45 0.34 -5.79 -48.01
C LYS A 45 0.89 -6.35 -46.69
N ASN A 46 1.95 -5.73 -46.17
CA ASN A 46 2.75 -6.27 -45.07
C ASN A 46 2.77 -5.35 -43.85
N GLU A 47 2.29 -4.11 -43.95
CA GLU A 47 2.47 -3.10 -42.89
C GLU A 47 1.24 -2.20 -42.73
N LEU A 48 1.05 -1.72 -41.51
CA LEU A 48 0.24 -0.56 -41.17
C LEU A 48 1.17 0.60 -40.82
N ILE A 49 1.00 1.75 -41.48
CA ILE A 49 1.80 2.96 -41.24
C ILE A 49 0.87 4.07 -40.77
N TYR A 50 0.98 4.39 -39.49
CA TYR A 50 0.30 5.50 -38.85
C TYR A 50 1.15 6.76 -38.97
N SER A 51 0.55 7.87 -39.34
CA SER A 51 1.22 9.18 -39.34
C SER A 51 1.29 9.77 -37.93
N LYS A 52 1.70 11.03 -37.81
CA LYS A 52 1.60 11.83 -36.57
C LYS A 52 0.18 12.24 -36.16
N PHE A 53 -0.83 12.03 -37.01
CA PHE A 53 -2.21 12.43 -36.71
C PHE A 53 -3.00 11.33 -35.99
N ARG A 54 -3.93 11.71 -35.10
CA ARG A 54 -4.78 10.80 -34.30
C ARG A 54 -6.25 11.18 -34.46
N PHE A 55 -7.10 10.19 -34.68
CA PHE A 55 -8.54 10.36 -34.79
C PHE A 55 -9.23 10.32 -33.43
N ARG A 56 -10.06 11.32 -33.13
CA ARG A 56 -10.88 11.43 -31.92
C ARG A 56 -12.33 11.72 -32.33
N PRO A 57 -13.15 10.67 -32.60
CA PRO A 57 -14.49 10.87 -33.17
C PRO A 57 -15.45 11.68 -32.30
N ASN A 58 -15.23 11.70 -30.98
CA ASN A 58 -16.13 12.34 -30.00
C ASN A 58 -15.66 13.76 -29.58
N ASN A 59 -14.59 14.28 -30.16
CA ASN A 59 -14.05 15.59 -29.82
C ASN A 59 -14.43 16.64 -30.86
N ILE A 60 -14.49 17.92 -30.45
CA ILE A 60 -14.68 19.06 -31.35
C ILE A 60 -13.57 19.07 -32.41
N ASP A 61 -12.31 18.95 -31.97
CA ASP A 61 -11.16 18.70 -32.84
C ASP A 61 -11.02 17.20 -33.09
N LYS A 62 -11.53 16.75 -34.22
CA LYS A 62 -11.54 15.33 -34.61
C LYS A 62 -10.16 14.76 -34.92
N VAL A 63 -9.19 15.63 -35.20
CA VAL A 63 -7.80 15.26 -35.51
C VAL A 63 -6.84 15.96 -34.55
N LEU A 64 -5.97 15.17 -33.90
CA LEU A 64 -4.87 15.67 -33.07
C LEU A 64 -3.53 15.35 -33.73
N GLU A 65 -2.63 16.34 -33.83
CA GLU A 65 -1.23 16.12 -34.21
C GLU A 65 -0.36 15.79 -32.98
N VAL A 66 0.39 14.69 -33.05
CA VAL A 66 1.36 14.27 -32.05
C VAL A 66 2.73 14.83 -32.43
N LYS A 67 3.35 15.63 -31.55
CA LYS A 67 4.59 16.37 -31.86
C LYS A 67 5.88 15.55 -31.72
N HIS A 68 5.84 14.43 -31.00
CA HIS A 68 7.03 13.66 -30.63
C HIS A 68 7.26 12.38 -31.43
N LEU A 69 6.32 12.00 -32.31
CA LEU A 69 6.45 10.86 -33.20
C LEU A 69 5.93 11.22 -34.59
N ASP A 70 6.77 11.04 -35.60
CA ASP A 70 6.44 11.28 -37.00
C ASP A 70 5.61 10.12 -37.57
N SER A 71 5.95 8.88 -37.22
CA SER A 71 5.19 7.70 -37.64
C SER A 71 5.30 6.50 -36.71
N VAL A 72 4.31 5.61 -36.80
CA VAL A 72 4.32 4.29 -36.15
C VAL A 72 4.03 3.24 -37.22
N ARG A 73 4.89 2.25 -37.36
CA ARG A 73 4.76 1.14 -38.30
C ARG A 73 4.51 -0.16 -37.56
N ILE A 74 3.63 -1.00 -38.09
CA ILE A 74 3.33 -2.33 -37.55
C ILE A 74 3.37 -3.34 -38.68
N PHE A 75 4.24 -4.36 -38.58
CA PHE A 75 4.23 -5.48 -39.50
C PHE A 75 2.97 -6.33 -39.30
N ILE A 76 2.30 -6.70 -40.38
CA ILE A 76 1.04 -7.45 -40.35
C ILE A 76 1.35 -8.94 -40.22
N ASN A 77 1.12 -9.49 -39.03
CA ASN A 77 1.09 -10.93 -38.77
C ASN A 77 -0.08 -11.27 -37.82
N HIS A 78 -0.24 -12.53 -37.44
CA HIS A 78 -1.38 -12.91 -36.58
C HIS A 78 -1.31 -12.28 -35.18
N ASP A 79 -0.12 -12.08 -34.65
CA ASP A 79 0.09 -11.67 -33.27
C ASP A 79 0.03 -10.14 -33.12
N THR A 80 0.61 -9.40 -34.07
CA THR A 80 0.56 -7.93 -34.11
C THR A 80 -0.85 -7.39 -34.38
N LEU A 81 -1.74 -8.20 -34.96
CA LEU A 81 -3.14 -7.81 -35.13
C LEU A 81 -3.91 -7.73 -33.79
N ASN A 82 -3.40 -8.37 -32.73
CA ASN A 82 -4.03 -8.39 -31.41
C ASN A 82 -3.76 -7.09 -30.62
N ILE A 83 -2.65 -6.41 -30.90
CA ILE A 83 -2.30 -5.15 -30.23
C ILE A 83 -2.98 -3.92 -30.87
N LEU A 84 -3.63 -4.08 -32.03
CA LEU A 84 -4.30 -2.96 -32.70
C LEU A 84 -5.43 -2.37 -31.84
N ASN A 85 -5.53 -1.05 -31.89
CA ASN A 85 -6.57 -0.30 -31.22
C ASN A 85 -7.97 -0.65 -31.76
N ILE A 86 -8.99 -0.50 -30.92
CA ILE A 86 -10.41 -0.54 -31.33
C ILE A 86 -10.64 0.53 -32.42
N ASN A 87 -10.13 1.75 -32.20
CA ASN A 87 -10.04 2.75 -33.25
C ASN A 87 -8.80 2.48 -34.09
N ILE A 88 -8.96 1.65 -35.13
CA ILE A 88 -7.86 1.18 -35.99
C ILE A 88 -7.14 2.31 -36.75
N LEU A 89 -7.68 3.53 -36.81
CA LEU A 89 -7.01 4.71 -37.37
C LEU A 89 -5.91 5.26 -36.46
N ASN A 90 -5.90 4.86 -35.19
CA ASN A 90 -4.84 5.19 -34.23
C ASN A 90 -3.90 3.99 -34.03
N PRO A 91 -2.61 4.25 -33.76
CA PRO A 91 -1.70 3.20 -33.33
C PRO A 91 -2.15 2.60 -31.98
N PRO A 92 -1.59 1.45 -31.57
CA PRO A 92 -1.84 0.85 -30.26
C PRO A 92 -1.67 1.85 -29.13
N ASN A 93 -2.54 1.79 -28.11
CA ASN A 93 -2.58 2.77 -27.02
C ASN A 93 -1.24 2.89 -26.27
N ASN A 94 -0.49 1.79 -26.20
CA ASN A 94 0.74 1.71 -25.41
C ASN A 94 1.99 2.18 -26.17
N VAL A 95 1.89 2.62 -27.43
CA VAL A 95 3.07 3.11 -28.18
C VAL A 95 3.72 4.32 -27.52
N ASN A 96 2.92 5.21 -26.91
CA ASN A 96 3.48 6.34 -26.17
C ASN A 96 4.28 5.90 -24.94
N LYS A 97 3.93 4.76 -24.33
CA LYS A 97 4.67 4.18 -23.19
C LYS A 97 6.04 3.66 -23.64
N ILE A 98 6.09 3.01 -24.80
CA ILE A 98 7.36 2.61 -25.42
C ILE A 98 8.22 3.84 -25.66
N TYR A 99 7.66 4.88 -26.29
CA TYR A 99 8.40 6.13 -26.51
C TYR A 99 8.95 6.73 -25.22
N SER A 100 8.15 6.80 -24.14
CA SER A 100 8.61 7.39 -22.88
C SER A 100 9.78 6.64 -22.24
N VAL A 101 9.84 5.30 -22.38
CA VAL A 101 10.95 4.50 -21.84
C VAL A 101 12.26 4.85 -22.50
N PHE A 102 12.26 5.00 -23.82
CA PHE A 102 13.49 5.26 -24.57
C PHE A 102 13.86 6.74 -24.64
N LYS A 103 12.90 7.66 -24.46
CA LYS A 103 13.16 9.12 -24.43
C LYS A 103 14.09 9.52 -23.26
N GLU A 104 14.08 8.78 -22.17
CA GLU A 104 14.95 9.04 -21.00
C GLU A 104 16.45 8.78 -21.30
N ILE A 105 16.76 8.18 -22.45
CA ILE A 105 18.13 7.94 -22.89
C ILE A 105 18.64 9.18 -23.63
N GLU A 106 19.55 9.93 -22.99
CA GLU A 106 20.04 11.24 -23.48
C GLU A 106 20.62 11.22 -24.90
N GLU A 107 21.12 10.08 -25.36
CA GLU A 107 21.78 9.93 -26.67
C GLU A 107 20.84 9.47 -27.79
N ILE A 108 19.56 9.20 -27.50
CA ILE A 108 18.62 8.62 -28.46
C ILE A 108 17.44 9.57 -28.71
N SER A 109 17.39 10.12 -29.92
CA SER A 109 16.19 10.77 -30.47
C SER A 109 15.36 9.72 -31.20
N ILE A 110 14.09 9.53 -30.85
CA ILE A 110 13.18 8.61 -31.54
C ILE A 110 12.07 9.41 -32.19
N ARG A 111 11.92 9.27 -33.51
CA ARG A 111 10.81 9.86 -34.26
C ARG A 111 9.88 8.81 -34.84
N ASN A 112 10.36 7.59 -35.06
CA ASN A 112 9.58 6.52 -35.65
C ASN A 112 9.68 5.24 -34.80
N ILE A 113 8.58 4.52 -34.67
CA ILE A 113 8.54 3.23 -33.96
C ILE A 113 8.00 2.16 -34.91
N THR A 114 8.74 1.06 -35.09
CA THR A 114 8.37 -0.10 -35.90
C THR A 114 8.18 -1.32 -35.03
N ILE A 115 6.95 -1.84 -34.95
CA ILE A 115 6.59 -2.99 -34.11
C ILE A 115 6.46 -4.26 -34.95
N GLY A 116 7.04 -5.35 -34.45
CA GLY A 116 7.04 -6.66 -35.10
C GLY A 116 8.27 -6.93 -35.97
N ASP A 117 9.37 -6.22 -35.71
CA ASP A 117 10.69 -6.41 -36.34
C ASP A 117 11.72 -6.85 -35.29
N SER A 118 12.98 -7.14 -35.65
CA SER A 118 14.04 -7.37 -34.68
C SER A 118 14.39 -6.10 -33.89
N ASN A 119 14.75 -6.28 -32.62
CA ASN A 119 15.12 -5.20 -31.71
C ASN A 119 16.39 -4.50 -32.22
N ARG A 120 16.28 -3.22 -32.58
CA ARG A 120 17.42 -2.35 -32.94
C ARG A 120 17.00 -0.88 -32.97
N ILE A 121 17.97 0.03 -32.94
CA ILE A 121 17.74 1.47 -33.09
C ILE A 121 18.65 1.99 -34.20
N GLU A 122 18.08 2.64 -35.22
CA GLU A 122 18.82 3.16 -36.37
C GLU A 122 18.21 4.50 -36.82
N ASN A 123 19.02 5.58 -36.88
CA ASN A 123 18.62 6.86 -37.48
C ASN A 123 17.24 7.38 -37.01
N GLU A 124 17.04 7.49 -35.69
CA GLU A 124 15.78 7.89 -35.03
C GLU A 124 14.59 6.90 -35.19
N ASN A 125 14.84 5.70 -35.70
CA ASN A 125 13.85 4.62 -35.81
C ASN A 125 14.12 3.58 -34.72
N LEU A 126 13.13 3.35 -33.85
CA LEU A 126 13.11 2.25 -32.90
C LEU A 126 12.40 1.04 -33.53
N TYR A 127 13.11 -0.05 -33.71
CA TYR A 127 12.56 -1.34 -34.13
C TYR A 127 12.43 -2.24 -32.92
N ILE A 128 11.24 -2.82 -32.73
CA ILE A 128 10.90 -3.60 -31.54
C ILE A 128 10.13 -4.86 -31.93
N ASN A 129 10.56 -6.01 -31.42
CA ASN A 129 9.83 -7.26 -31.61
C ASN A 129 8.60 -7.30 -30.70
N LEU A 130 7.63 -8.16 -31.02
CA LEU A 130 6.35 -8.16 -30.32
C LEU A 130 6.47 -8.62 -28.86
N GLU A 131 7.35 -9.59 -28.60
CA GLU A 131 7.62 -10.10 -27.25
C GLU A 131 8.14 -8.98 -26.34
N THR A 132 9.14 -8.26 -26.83
CA THR A 132 9.74 -7.09 -26.19
C THR A 132 8.72 -6.01 -25.92
N TYR A 133 7.91 -5.68 -26.92
CA TYR A 133 6.82 -4.70 -26.80
C TYR A 133 5.87 -5.07 -25.65
N ASN A 134 5.47 -6.33 -25.57
CA ASN A 134 4.56 -6.80 -24.52
C ASN A 134 5.22 -6.83 -23.13
N ASN A 135 6.49 -7.23 -23.04
CA ASN A 135 7.23 -7.23 -21.79
C ASN A 135 7.38 -5.82 -21.22
N ILE A 136 7.67 -4.84 -22.07
CA ILE A 136 7.74 -3.43 -21.66
C ILE A 136 6.40 -2.94 -21.10
N ILE A 137 5.30 -3.30 -21.76
CA ILE A 137 3.96 -2.92 -21.31
C ILE A 137 3.59 -3.58 -19.98
N LYS A 138 3.95 -4.85 -19.80
CA LYS A 138 3.67 -5.58 -18.57
C LYS A 138 4.36 -4.92 -17.38
N ILE A 139 5.65 -4.61 -17.53
CA ILE A 139 6.44 -3.93 -16.50
C ILE A 139 5.87 -2.53 -16.19
N ASP A 140 5.45 -1.76 -17.21
CA ASP A 140 4.84 -0.44 -16.97
C ASP A 140 3.48 -0.52 -16.23
N ASN A 141 2.71 -1.59 -16.43
CA ASN A 141 1.41 -1.74 -15.79
C ASN A 141 1.49 -2.17 -14.31
N GLU A 142 2.62 -2.70 -13.85
CA GLU A 142 2.81 -3.20 -12.47
C GLU A 142 3.00 -2.09 -11.42
N GLU A 143 3.43 -0.89 -11.82
CA GLU A 143 3.77 0.21 -10.89
C GLU A 143 2.77 1.36 -11.03
N SER A 144 2.33 2.03 -9.96
CA SER A 144 1.29 3.08 -10.07
C SER A 144 1.70 4.50 -9.67
N VAL A 145 2.84 4.73 -8.99
CA VAL A 145 3.14 6.08 -8.46
C VAL A 145 4.60 6.57 -8.62
N GLU A 146 5.61 5.71 -8.73
CA GLU A 146 7.03 6.11 -8.93
C GLU A 146 7.62 5.59 -10.25
N LYS A 147 6.84 5.76 -11.33
CA LYS A 147 6.94 4.95 -12.56
C LYS A 147 8.25 5.04 -13.33
N SER A 148 8.66 6.19 -13.86
CA SER A 148 9.62 6.20 -15.00
C SER A 148 10.99 5.66 -14.64
N GLN A 149 11.54 6.02 -13.47
CA GLN A 149 12.91 5.70 -13.10
C GLN A 149 13.07 4.25 -12.60
N LYS A 150 12.10 3.73 -11.86
CA LYS A 150 12.07 2.32 -11.43
C LYS A 150 11.84 1.38 -12.62
N VAL A 151 10.91 1.75 -13.50
CA VAL A 151 10.64 1.04 -14.74
C VAL A 151 11.87 1.06 -15.65
N PHE A 152 12.53 2.21 -15.81
CA PHE A 152 13.79 2.34 -16.55
C PHE A 152 14.91 1.47 -15.97
N ASN A 153 15.12 1.47 -14.65
CA ASN A 153 16.15 0.65 -14.00
C ASN A 153 15.93 -0.86 -14.22
N ARG A 154 14.67 -1.34 -14.27
CA ARG A 154 14.36 -2.74 -14.62
C ARG A 154 14.51 -3.02 -16.12
N PHE A 155 14.50 -2.00 -16.97
CA PHE A 155 14.78 -2.13 -18.40
C PHE A 155 16.27 -2.15 -18.74
N ILE A 156 17.16 -1.64 -17.89
CA ILE A 156 18.60 -1.60 -18.19
C ILE A 156 19.17 -2.98 -18.60
N PRO A 157 18.89 -4.09 -17.88
CA PRO A 157 19.37 -5.42 -18.28
C PRO A 157 18.84 -5.83 -19.66
N PHE A 158 17.60 -5.46 -19.97
CA PHE A 158 16.92 -5.76 -21.21
C PHE A 158 17.44 -4.93 -22.39
N LEU A 159 17.67 -3.63 -22.18
CA LEU A 159 18.32 -2.75 -23.16
C LEU A 159 19.74 -3.23 -23.47
N LYS A 160 20.45 -3.75 -22.47
CA LYS A 160 21.76 -4.35 -22.65
C LYS A 160 21.70 -5.65 -23.45
N SER A 161 20.77 -6.57 -23.14
CA SER A 161 20.69 -7.87 -23.82
C SER A 161 20.13 -7.78 -25.24
N GLU A 162 19.10 -6.96 -25.46
CA GLU A 162 18.34 -6.93 -26.71
C GLU A 162 18.76 -5.81 -27.66
N PHE A 163 19.30 -4.71 -27.12
CA PHE A 163 19.70 -3.54 -27.91
C PHE A 163 21.22 -3.24 -27.81
N ASN A 164 21.97 -4.07 -27.08
CA ASN A 164 23.41 -3.93 -26.85
C ASN A 164 23.83 -2.54 -26.32
N PHE A 165 22.97 -1.93 -25.49
CA PHE A 165 23.15 -0.59 -24.97
C PHE A 165 23.93 -0.60 -23.64
N LEU A 166 24.93 0.28 -23.49
CA LEU A 166 25.71 0.47 -22.26
C LEU A 166 25.38 1.85 -21.67
N THR A 167 24.80 1.89 -20.48
CA THR A 167 24.44 3.14 -19.80
C THR A 167 25.34 3.37 -18.59
N ASP A 168 26.05 4.49 -18.57
CA ASP A 168 26.90 4.89 -17.43
C ASP A 168 26.12 5.56 -16.28
N LYS A 169 24.81 5.80 -16.44
CA LYS A 169 23.96 6.33 -15.37
C LYS A 169 23.51 5.24 -14.40
N ILE A 170 24.46 4.71 -13.64
CA ILE A 170 24.18 4.04 -12.37
C ILE A 170 24.24 5.11 -11.30
N ASN A 171 23.09 5.51 -10.73
CA ASN A 171 23.10 6.20 -9.44
C ASN A 171 22.01 5.64 -8.52
N SER A 172 22.27 4.42 -8.06
CA SER A 172 22.14 4.00 -6.66
C SER A 172 22.71 2.58 -6.56
N ASN A 173 24.04 2.50 -6.43
CA ASN A 173 24.74 1.26 -6.14
C ASN A 173 24.35 0.79 -4.72
N ARG A 174 23.37 -0.11 -4.61
CA ARG A 174 23.50 -1.22 -3.66
C ARG A 174 24.15 -2.34 -4.43
N ASP A 175 25.43 -2.58 -4.14
CA ASP A 175 26.15 -3.72 -4.70
C ASP A 175 25.55 -4.98 -4.08
N TYR A 176 24.58 -5.58 -4.75
CA TYR A 176 23.90 -6.79 -4.30
C TYR A 176 24.88 -7.95 -4.12
N ASN A 177 26.04 -7.94 -4.81
CA ASN A 177 27.09 -8.92 -4.56
C ASN A 177 27.78 -8.66 -3.22
N LEU A 178 27.94 -7.40 -2.81
CA LEU A 178 28.46 -7.06 -1.48
C LEU A 178 27.43 -7.42 -0.40
N LEU A 179 26.15 -7.12 -0.61
CA LEU A 179 25.06 -7.47 0.30
C LEU A 179 24.93 -9.00 0.49
N LEU A 180 25.00 -9.77 -0.60
CA LEU A 180 24.97 -11.24 -0.55
C LEU A 180 26.24 -11.79 0.12
N LYS A 181 27.40 -11.19 -0.12
CA LYS A 181 28.64 -11.56 0.58
C LYS A 181 28.57 -11.22 2.07
N GLU A 182 27.97 -10.10 2.45
CA GLU A 182 27.76 -9.69 3.85
C GLU A 182 26.75 -10.57 4.57
N ILE A 183 25.68 -11.01 3.88
CA ILE A 183 24.66 -11.94 4.39
C ILE A 183 25.22 -13.37 4.54
N ILE A 184 26.03 -13.83 3.58
CA ILE A 184 26.73 -15.12 3.70
C ILE A 184 27.79 -15.04 4.82
N ALA A 185 28.47 -13.90 4.95
CA ALA A 185 29.46 -13.66 6.00
C ALA A 185 28.85 -13.41 7.38
N SER A 186 27.58 -12.99 7.48
CA SER A 186 26.87 -12.81 8.75
C SER A 186 26.43 -14.14 9.36
N GLY A 187 26.43 -15.23 8.58
CA GLY A 187 26.01 -16.55 9.02
C GLY A 187 24.50 -16.69 9.23
N GLU A 188 23.71 -15.69 8.82
CA GLU A 188 22.25 -15.69 8.95
C GLU A 188 21.55 -16.49 7.84
N ILE A 189 22.23 -16.74 6.72
CA ILE A 189 21.71 -17.48 5.55
C ILE A 189 22.84 -18.34 4.98
N ASP A 190 22.58 -19.63 4.76
CA ASP A 190 23.57 -20.57 4.22
C ASP A 190 23.46 -20.75 2.69
N GLN A 191 24.35 -21.57 2.11
CA GLN A 191 24.32 -21.86 0.67
C GLN A 191 23.10 -22.68 0.25
N GLU A 192 22.51 -23.48 1.14
CA GLU A 192 21.32 -24.28 0.85
C GLU A 192 20.07 -23.39 0.82
N ASP A 193 20.00 -22.37 1.66
CA ASP A 193 18.97 -21.34 1.66
C ASP A 193 18.97 -20.52 0.36
N LEU A 194 20.14 -20.21 -0.19
CA LEU A 194 20.27 -19.48 -1.44
C LEU A 194 19.87 -20.32 -2.67
N VAL A 195 20.20 -21.60 -2.67
CA VAL A 195 19.77 -22.55 -3.71
C VAL A 195 18.27 -22.80 -3.61
N SER A 196 17.75 -22.95 -2.40
CA SER A 196 16.31 -23.01 -2.09
C SER A 196 15.56 -21.78 -2.59
N LEU A 197 16.10 -20.57 -2.39
CA LEU A 197 15.50 -19.32 -2.87
C LEU A 197 15.46 -19.25 -4.41
N SER A 198 16.54 -19.70 -5.06
CA SER A 198 16.66 -19.75 -6.52
C SER A 198 15.66 -20.74 -7.15
N ASP A 199 15.57 -21.95 -6.58
CA ASP A 199 14.67 -23.00 -7.06
C ASP A 199 13.19 -22.67 -6.79
N GLN A 200 12.91 -21.80 -5.82
CA GLN A 200 11.55 -21.39 -5.44
C GLN A 200 11.00 -20.24 -6.27
N LEU A 201 11.85 -19.40 -6.87
CA LEU A 201 11.44 -18.29 -7.74
C LEU A 201 10.82 -18.76 -9.06
N GLU A 202 11.10 -19.99 -9.53
CA GLU A 202 10.57 -20.52 -10.79
C GLU A 202 9.13 -21.08 -10.70
N SER A 203 8.57 -21.27 -9.50
CA SER A 203 7.25 -21.89 -9.32
C SER A 203 6.28 -20.99 -8.55
N GLY A 204 5.61 -20.08 -9.28
CA GLY A 204 4.73 -19.01 -8.73
C GLY A 204 3.59 -19.44 -7.79
N SER A 205 3.34 -20.72 -7.56
CA SER A 205 2.40 -21.25 -6.56
C SER A 205 2.98 -21.29 -5.14
N LYS A 206 4.31 -21.32 -4.97
CA LYS A 206 4.97 -21.37 -3.64
C LYS A 206 5.14 -20.00 -2.98
N ASN A 207 5.10 -18.91 -3.76
CA ASN A 207 5.31 -17.55 -3.26
C ASN A 207 4.27 -17.13 -2.22
N GLN A 208 3.01 -17.56 -2.37
CA GLN A 208 1.96 -17.23 -1.42
C GLN A 208 2.21 -17.90 -0.05
N VAL A 209 2.62 -19.16 -0.04
CA VAL A 209 2.94 -19.91 1.19
C VAL A 209 4.18 -19.34 1.89
N VAL A 210 5.18 -18.86 1.13
CA VAL A 210 6.39 -18.23 1.69
C VAL A 210 6.08 -16.85 2.28
N ILE A 211 5.27 -16.04 1.58
CA ILE A 211 4.83 -14.72 2.07
C ILE A 211 3.96 -14.89 3.33
N GLU A 212 3.02 -15.83 3.35
CA GLU A 212 2.20 -16.15 4.52
C GLU A 212 3.06 -16.61 5.70
N LYS A 213 4.02 -17.51 5.48
CA LYS A 213 4.98 -17.93 6.52
C LYS A 213 5.82 -16.77 7.04
N GLN A 214 6.22 -15.84 6.19
CA GLN A 214 7.01 -14.68 6.57
C GLN A 214 6.19 -13.65 7.36
N ILE A 215 4.94 -13.37 6.95
CA ILE A 215 4.00 -12.52 7.69
C ILE A 215 3.68 -13.14 9.05
N ASN A 216 3.47 -14.45 9.11
CA ASN A 216 3.21 -15.15 10.37
C ASN A 216 4.42 -15.11 11.30
N LYS A 217 5.64 -15.27 10.76
CA LYS A 217 6.89 -15.14 11.53
C LYS A 217 7.09 -13.71 12.06
N GLN A 218 6.82 -12.69 11.25
CA GLN A 218 6.89 -11.29 11.67
C GLN A 218 5.85 -10.95 12.74
N THR A 219 4.60 -11.40 12.54
CA THR A 219 3.52 -11.21 13.50
C THR A 219 3.85 -11.90 14.83
N LYS A 220 4.36 -13.13 14.78
CA LYS A 220 4.79 -13.87 15.98
C LYS A 220 5.92 -13.16 16.71
N TRP A 221 6.97 -12.76 15.99
CA TRP A 221 8.07 -11.98 16.56
C TRP A 221 7.57 -10.70 17.24
N LEU A 222 6.66 -9.97 16.59
CA LEU A 222 6.08 -8.74 17.14
C LEU A 222 5.28 -9.02 18.41
N ILE A 223 4.45 -10.06 18.41
CA ILE A 223 3.68 -10.49 19.57
C ILE A 223 4.62 -10.82 20.73
N ASP A 224 5.62 -11.67 20.51
CA ASP A 224 6.56 -12.11 21.54
C ASP A 224 7.36 -10.92 22.10
N THR A 225 7.80 -10.00 21.22
CA THR A 225 8.55 -8.80 21.61
C THR A 225 7.70 -7.84 22.43
N ILE A 226 6.43 -7.60 22.05
CA ILE A 226 5.54 -6.75 22.85
C ILE A 226 5.21 -7.43 24.18
N ASP A 227 4.98 -8.74 24.20
CA ASP A 227 4.70 -9.47 25.43
C ASP A 227 5.86 -9.31 26.45
N ASP A 228 7.11 -9.40 26.00
CA ASP A 228 8.30 -9.11 26.81
C ASP A 228 8.30 -7.70 27.40
N ILE A 229 7.78 -6.70 26.67
CA ILE A 229 7.58 -5.34 27.19
C ILE A 229 6.51 -5.34 28.28
N LEU A 230 5.39 -6.04 28.07
CA LEU A 230 4.28 -6.14 29.04
C LEU A 230 4.66 -6.87 30.32
N GLN A 231 5.71 -7.72 30.30
CA GLN A 231 6.22 -8.38 31.50
C GLN A 231 6.93 -7.42 32.47
N LYS A 232 7.29 -6.21 32.04
CA LYS A 232 7.98 -5.22 32.89
C LYS A 232 6.98 -4.42 33.74
N ASP A 233 7.20 -4.41 35.07
CA ASP A 233 6.31 -3.71 36.03
C ASP A 233 6.26 -2.19 35.86
N ASN A 234 7.37 -1.58 35.45
CA ASN A 234 7.45 -0.14 35.19
C ASN A 234 8.47 0.11 34.08
N ILE A 235 8.06 0.86 33.07
CA ILE A 235 8.90 1.19 31.92
C ILE A 235 9.34 2.63 32.06
N SER A 236 10.64 2.85 32.31
CA SER A 236 11.19 4.21 32.32
C SER A 236 11.37 4.75 30.89
N ILE A 237 11.62 6.05 30.77
CA ILE A 237 11.97 6.68 29.48
C ILE A 237 13.26 6.05 28.91
N SER A 238 14.22 5.72 29.78
CA SER A 238 15.47 5.07 29.37
C SER A 238 15.20 3.66 28.82
N ASP A 239 14.37 2.88 29.52
CA ASP A 239 13.98 1.54 29.07
C ASP A 239 13.29 1.60 27.72
N ALA A 240 12.32 2.51 27.56
CA ALA A 240 11.61 2.69 26.29
C ALA A 240 12.57 3.00 25.12
N LYS A 241 13.56 3.88 25.35
CA LYS A 241 14.58 4.21 24.34
C LYS A 241 15.48 3.01 24.01
N VAL A 242 15.88 2.23 25.02
CA VAL A 242 16.74 1.06 24.83
C VAL A 242 15.98 -0.04 24.08
N ILE A 243 14.76 -0.35 24.50
CA ILE A 243 13.90 -1.35 23.86
C ILE A 243 13.64 -0.96 22.41
N GLY A 244 13.15 0.25 22.17
CA GLY A 244 12.85 0.70 20.80
C GLY A 244 14.05 0.69 19.87
N ASN A 245 15.25 1.00 20.38
CA ASN A 245 16.47 0.94 19.58
C ASN A 245 16.98 -0.48 19.35
N LYS A 246 16.95 -1.33 20.38
CA LYS A 246 17.48 -2.69 20.32
C LYS A 246 16.58 -3.62 19.52
N GLU A 247 15.28 -3.60 19.80
CA GLU A 247 14.33 -4.55 19.22
C GLU A 247 13.74 -4.03 17.89
N PHE A 248 13.56 -2.72 17.73
CA PHE A 248 12.90 -2.14 16.55
C PHE A 248 13.79 -1.21 15.71
N GLY A 249 15.06 -1.04 16.09
CA GLY A 249 15.99 -0.17 15.34
C GLY A 249 15.70 1.33 15.42
N PHE A 250 14.76 1.77 16.25
CA PHE A 250 14.40 3.19 16.37
C PHE A 250 15.56 4.03 16.93
N LEU A 251 15.70 5.26 16.45
CA LEU A 251 16.63 6.22 17.06
C LEU A 251 16.19 6.55 18.48
N LYS A 252 17.10 6.46 19.47
CA LYS A 252 16.79 6.78 20.88
C LYS A 252 16.26 8.21 21.07
N THR A 253 16.70 9.16 20.26
CA THR A 253 16.23 10.56 20.27
C THR A 253 14.79 10.70 19.80
N SER A 254 14.30 9.72 19.05
CA SER A 254 12.97 9.73 18.46
C SER A 254 11.90 9.14 19.37
N ILE A 255 12.25 8.64 20.56
CA ILE A 255 11.33 8.07 21.55
C ILE A 255 11.31 8.98 22.78
N THR A 256 10.13 9.46 23.16
CA THR A 256 9.95 10.41 24.27
C THR A 256 9.54 9.72 25.57
N GLY A 257 8.98 8.51 25.48
CA GLY A 257 8.59 7.71 26.63
C GLY A 257 7.90 6.41 26.21
N PRO A 258 7.38 5.63 27.19
CA PRO A 258 6.79 4.31 26.94
C PRO A 258 5.52 4.35 26.07
N GLU A 259 4.67 5.36 26.24
CA GLU A 259 3.45 5.54 25.43
C GLU A 259 3.79 5.78 23.95
N HIS A 260 4.72 6.71 23.70
CA HIS A 260 5.21 6.99 22.35
C HIS A 260 5.98 5.81 21.73
N LEU A 261 6.67 5.00 22.54
CA LEU A 261 7.24 3.74 22.04
C LEU A 261 6.13 2.82 21.53
N MET A 262 5.06 2.60 22.30
CA MET A 262 3.94 1.76 21.86
C MET A 262 3.26 2.33 20.62
N GLU A 263 3.02 3.65 20.57
CA GLU A 263 2.49 4.32 19.40
C GLU A 263 3.33 4.03 18.15
N LYS A 264 4.66 4.13 18.24
CA LYS A 264 5.57 3.83 17.13
C LYS A 264 5.51 2.39 16.70
N ILE A 265 5.59 1.45 17.64
CA ILE A 265 5.51 0.02 17.35
C ILE A 265 4.20 -0.30 16.62
N LEU A 266 3.07 0.20 17.14
CA LEU A 266 1.75 -0.02 16.56
C LEU A 266 1.57 0.68 15.22
N SER A 267 2.17 1.86 15.03
CA SER A 267 2.13 2.58 13.76
C SER A 267 2.89 1.87 12.64
N GLU A 268 4.07 1.32 12.96
CA GLU A 268 4.96 0.73 11.97
C GLU A 268 4.63 -0.73 11.68
N TYR A 269 4.20 -1.48 12.70
CA TYR A 269 3.98 -2.92 12.58
C TYR A 269 2.53 -3.36 12.83
N GLY A 270 1.69 -2.50 13.42
CA GLY A 270 0.38 -2.90 13.95
C GLY A 270 -0.70 -3.11 12.90
N GLN A 271 -0.64 -2.43 11.75
CA GLN A 271 -1.73 -2.39 10.76
C GLN A 271 -2.25 -3.78 10.39
N TYR A 272 -1.37 -4.66 9.90
CA TYR A 272 -1.74 -6.01 9.48
C TYR A 272 -1.57 -7.05 10.61
N CYS A 273 -0.52 -6.90 11.42
CA CYS A 273 -0.18 -7.88 12.45
C CYS A 273 -1.15 -7.86 13.64
N LEU A 274 -1.54 -6.67 14.11
CA LEU A 274 -2.25 -6.49 15.39
C LEU A 274 -3.67 -5.96 15.25
N PHE A 275 -3.95 -5.15 14.23
CA PHE A 275 -5.29 -4.62 13.99
C PHE A 275 -6.04 -5.37 12.89
N GLY A 276 -5.32 -5.87 11.87
CA GLY A 276 -5.94 -6.56 10.74
C GLY A 276 -6.81 -5.64 9.90
N VAL A 277 -6.39 -4.39 9.72
CA VAL A 277 -7.16 -3.36 8.99
C VAL A 277 -6.49 -2.99 7.67
N PRO A 278 -7.27 -2.65 6.63
CA PRO A 278 -6.71 -2.25 5.33
C PRO A 278 -5.95 -0.92 5.37
N ALA A 279 -6.26 -0.02 6.32
CA ALA A 279 -5.49 1.20 6.50
C ALA A 279 -5.35 1.58 7.98
N LEU A 280 -4.14 1.99 8.35
CA LEU A 280 -3.79 2.59 9.64
C LEU A 280 -3.07 3.90 9.36
N LEU A 281 -3.49 4.97 10.03
CA LEU A 281 -2.85 6.28 9.91
C LEU A 281 -2.34 6.72 11.28
N ASN A 282 -1.04 6.96 11.39
CA ASN A 282 -0.52 7.74 12.50
C ASN A 282 -0.81 9.22 12.24
N THR A 283 -1.51 9.81 13.21
CA THR A 283 -1.77 11.24 13.34
C THR A 283 -0.59 12.12 13.00
N ASN A 284 0.36 12.15 13.93
CA ASN A 284 1.33 13.22 14.17
C ASN A 284 0.80 14.66 13.95
N LYS A 285 -0.51 14.83 13.82
CA LYS A 285 -1.18 16.01 13.27
C LYS A 285 -2.32 16.40 14.18
N TYR A 286 -2.53 17.69 14.20
CA TYR A 286 -3.46 18.36 15.08
C TYR A 286 -4.70 18.77 14.31
N VAL A 287 -5.88 18.58 14.90
CA VAL A 287 -7.08 19.28 14.45
C VAL A 287 -6.96 20.75 14.84
N GLN A 288 -6.93 21.65 13.85
CA GLN A 288 -6.70 23.07 14.09
C GLN A 288 -8.00 23.78 14.50
N ARG A 289 -8.09 24.20 15.77
CA ARG A 289 -9.14 25.12 16.25
C ARG A 289 -8.56 26.47 16.62
N LYS A 290 -9.21 27.58 16.21
CA LYS A 290 -8.80 28.93 16.61
C LYS A 290 -8.90 29.08 18.14
N GLY A 291 -7.79 29.37 18.81
CA GLY A 291 -7.75 29.87 20.21
C GLY A 291 -7.82 28.83 21.34
N ARG A 292 -7.76 27.51 21.09
CA ARG A 292 -7.68 26.48 22.17
C ARG A 292 -6.69 25.36 21.83
N SER A 293 -6.23 24.63 22.86
CA SER A 293 -5.25 23.55 22.70
C SER A 293 -5.74 22.46 21.75
N ARG A 294 -4.77 21.92 21.02
CA ARG A 294 -4.93 21.06 19.86
C ARG A 294 -5.38 19.65 20.27
N SER A 295 -6.32 19.06 19.53
CA SER A 295 -6.64 17.63 19.63
C SER A 295 -5.71 16.88 18.68
N GLN A 296 -4.92 15.94 19.20
CA GLN A 296 -4.06 15.04 18.43
C GLN A 296 -4.67 13.64 18.55
N PHE A 297 -4.79 12.92 17.43
CA PHE A 297 -5.15 11.50 17.46
C PHE A 297 -3.87 10.68 17.39
N ASP A 298 -3.76 9.65 18.22
CA ASP A 298 -2.59 8.76 18.18
C ASP A 298 -2.64 7.95 16.88
N LEU A 299 -3.66 7.09 16.73
CA LEU A 299 -3.89 6.31 15.52
C LEU A 299 -5.33 6.42 15.02
N ILE A 300 -5.51 6.25 13.72
CA ILE A 300 -6.80 6.08 13.07
C ILE A 300 -6.77 4.77 12.30
N LEU A 301 -7.68 3.86 12.63
CA LEU A 301 -7.89 2.60 11.92
C LEU A 301 -9.09 2.72 11.01
N ILE A 302 -9.02 2.08 9.85
CA ILE A 302 -10.08 2.15 8.85
C ILE A 302 -10.32 0.74 8.36
N ASN A 303 -11.53 0.23 8.56
CA ASN A 303 -11.87 -1.15 8.23
C ASN A 303 -12.24 -1.31 6.75
N HIS A 304 -12.53 -2.55 6.32
CA HIS A 304 -12.91 -2.86 4.93
C HIS A 304 -14.24 -2.22 4.48
N LEU A 305 -15.07 -1.73 5.41
CA LEU A 305 -16.32 -1.03 5.12
C LEU A 305 -16.14 0.49 5.05
N GLY A 306 -14.92 1.00 5.30
CA GLY A 306 -14.66 2.43 5.40
C GLY A 306 -15.09 3.06 6.72
N ASP A 307 -15.47 2.27 7.73
CA ASP A 307 -15.73 2.80 9.08
C ASP A 307 -14.40 3.19 9.74
N VAL A 308 -14.46 4.25 10.54
CA VAL A 308 -13.28 4.83 11.19
C VAL A 308 -13.28 4.48 12.68
N GLU A 309 -12.16 3.99 13.18
CA GLU A 309 -11.93 3.77 14.61
C GLU A 309 -10.74 4.61 15.06
N VAL A 310 -10.97 5.51 16.01
CA VAL A 310 -9.92 6.35 16.60
C VAL A 310 -9.30 5.63 17.79
N VAL A 311 -7.98 5.51 17.79
CA VAL A 311 -7.25 4.84 18.87
C VAL A 311 -6.62 5.89 19.77
N GLU A 312 -6.93 5.81 21.07
CA GLU A 312 -6.21 6.51 22.13
C GLU A 312 -5.34 5.51 22.87
N LEU A 313 -4.04 5.78 22.91
CA LEU A 313 -3.07 4.94 23.57
C LEU A 313 -2.75 5.48 24.96
N LYS A 314 -2.62 4.56 25.90
CA LYS A 314 -1.99 4.80 27.19
C LYS A 314 -0.88 3.81 27.39
N ARG A 315 -0.03 4.06 28.38
CA ARG A 315 1.09 3.17 28.70
C ARG A 315 0.60 1.76 29.10
N PRO A 316 1.37 0.70 28.79
CA PRO A 316 1.03 -0.68 29.15
C PRO A 316 1.22 -0.99 30.65
N ASP A 317 1.97 -0.17 31.38
CA ASP A 317 2.26 -0.31 32.80
C ASP A 317 1.33 0.52 33.70
N LYS A 318 0.23 1.05 33.14
CA LYS A 318 -0.79 1.81 33.87
C LYS A 318 -1.97 0.93 34.24
N TYR A 319 -2.52 1.21 35.42
CA TYR A 319 -3.72 0.52 35.92
C TYR A 319 -5.01 1.06 35.31
N LEU A 320 -5.93 0.17 34.93
CA LEU A 320 -7.25 0.54 34.45
C LEU A 320 -8.16 0.96 35.61
N PHE A 321 -8.01 0.35 36.78
CA PHE A 321 -8.88 0.59 37.92
C PHE A 321 -8.13 1.00 39.19
N LYS A 322 -8.85 1.70 40.06
CA LYS A 322 -8.49 1.93 41.46
C LYS A 322 -9.60 1.38 42.35
N TYR A 323 -9.23 0.94 43.56
CA TYR A 323 -10.19 0.44 44.53
C TYR A 323 -10.61 1.53 45.51
N GLY A 324 -11.91 1.80 45.58
CA GLY A 324 -12.49 2.81 46.46
C GLY A 324 -12.84 2.23 47.82
N GLY A 325 -11.96 2.40 48.81
CA GLY A 325 -12.15 1.88 50.17
C GLY A 325 -13.38 2.42 50.92
N GLY A 326 -14.05 3.46 50.40
CA GLY A 326 -15.30 4.00 50.95
C GLY A 326 -16.56 3.23 50.52
N ARG A 327 -16.66 2.88 49.24
CA ARG A 327 -17.84 2.18 48.67
C ARG A 327 -17.61 0.69 48.42
N GLY A 328 -16.37 0.22 48.61
CA GLY A 328 -15.98 -1.17 48.40
C GLY A 328 -16.10 -1.60 46.94
N LYS A 329 -15.72 -0.75 45.99
CA LYS A 329 -15.88 -0.99 44.55
C LYS A 329 -14.69 -0.48 43.76
N PHE A 330 -14.42 -1.12 42.63
CA PHE A 330 -13.52 -0.61 41.62
C PHE A 330 -14.15 0.54 40.85
N TYR A 331 -13.33 1.51 40.48
CA TYR A 331 -13.71 2.59 39.58
C TYR A 331 -12.57 2.86 38.61
N PRO A 332 -12.87 3.43 37.42
CA PRO A 332 -11.85 3.77 36.43
C PRO A 332 -10.72 4.59 37.06
N SER A 333 -9.49 4.26 36.72
CA SER A 333 -8.34 5.08 37.08
C SER A 333 -8.45 6.47 36.45
N GLU A 334 -7.70 7.41 36.98
CA GLU A 334 -7.66 8.77 36.45
C GLU A 334 -7.20 8.78 34.99
N ASP A 335 -6.17 8.00 34.66
CA ASP A 335 -5.66 7.84 33.30
C ASP A 335 -6.75 7.26 32.36
N LEU A 336 -7.51 6.26 32.80
CA LEU A 336 -8.60 5.68 32.00
C LEU A 336 -9.76 6.67 31.81
N ALA A 337 -10.15 7.39 32.86
CA ALA A 337 -11.20 8.40 32.78
C ALA A 337 -10.82 9.54 31.82
N ILE A 338 -9.56 9.97 31.85
CA ILE A 338 -9.01 10.94 30.91
C ILE A 338 -9.04 10.39 29.49
N ALA A 339 -8.61 9.14 29.27
CA ALA A 339 -8.63 8.50 27.95
C ALA A 339 -10.06 8.40 27.37
N ILE A 340 -11.06 8.04 28.20
CA ILE A 340 -12.47 8.01 27.81
C ILE A 340 -12.92 9.41 27.36
N ALA A 341 -12.64 10.45 28.15
CA ALA A 341 -13.02 11.82 27.81
C ALA A 341 -12.32 12.33 26.53
N GLN A 342 -11.05 11.97 26.33
CA GLN A 342 -10.31 12.29 25.09
C GLN A 342 -10.94 11.60 23.88
N THR A 343 -11.24 10.31 24.00
CA THR A 343 -11.81 9.50 22.93
C THR A 343 -13.22 9.97 22.55
N GLU A 344 -14.08 10.30 23.52
CA GLU A 344 -15.39 10.92 23.26
C GLU A 344 -15.27 12.25 22.51
N ARG A 345 -14.29 13.07 22.87
CA ARG A 345 -13.99 14.31 22.14
C ARG A 345 -13.59 14.02 20.70
N TYR A 346 -12.79 12.97 20.47
CA TYR A 346 -12.38 12.57 19.12
C TYR A 346 -13.58 12.14 18.30
N ILE A 347 -14.40 11.22 18.81
CA ILE A 347 -15.64 10.75 18.16
C ILE A 347 -16.52 11.95 17.79
N THR A 348 -16.68 12.90 18.72
CA THR A 348 -17.45 14.14 18.47
C THR A 348 -16.85 14.98 17.34
N ASN A 349 -15.51 15.09 17.26
CA ASN A 349 -14.84 15.82 16.18
C ASN A 349 -15.07 15.16 14.82
N PHE A 350 -15.03 13.82 14.76
CA PHE A 350 -15.32 13.07 13.54
C PHE A 350 -16.79 13.20 13.09
N HIS A 351 -17.75 13.25 14.02
CA HIS A 351 -19.14 13.55 13.67
C HIS A 351 -19.33 14.96 13.11
N LYS A 352 -18.42 15.88 13.42
CA LYS A 352 -18.39 17.26 12.92
C LYS A 352 -17.50 17.42 11.69
N ASP A 353 -17.25 16.36 10.92
CA ASP A 353 -16.41 16.33 9.70
C ASP A 353 -16.54 17.55 8.76
N ASN A 354 -17.75 18.08 8.60
CA ASN A 354 -18.06 19.23 7.74
C ASN A 354 -17.91 20.60 8.41
N ASP A 355 -17.52 20.64 9.69
CA ASP A 355 -17.34 21.87 10.45
C ASP A 355 -15.98 22.51 10.09
N PRO A 356 -15.97 23.77 9.59
CA PRO A 356 -14.74 24.45 9.20
C PRO A 356 -13.74 24.66 10.35
N GLU A 357 -14.14 24.49 11.61
CA GLU A 357 -13.25 24.50 12.78
C GLU A 357 -12.47 23.19 13.00
N TYR A 358 -12.80 22.10 12.28
CA TYR A 358 -12.22 20.76 12.52
C TYR A 358 -11.51 20.25 11.28
N LYS A 359 -10.42 20.93 10.92
CA LYS A 359 -9.60 20.62 9.75
C LYS A 359 -8.22 20.07 10.12
N ILE A 360 -7.72 19.17 9.29
CA ILE A 360 -6.33 18.72 9.29
C ILE A 360 -5.73 19.16 7.95
N ASP A 361 -4.62 19.88 7.98
CA ASP A 361 -3.97 20.45 6.78
C ASP A 361 -4.93 21.24 5.87
N ASN A 362 -5.85 22.02 6.47
CA ASN A 362 -6.91 22.77 5.79
C ASN A 362 -7.97 21.94 5.03
N LYS A 363 -7.91 20.61 5.11
CA LYS A 363 -8.89 19.67 4.57
C LYS A 363 -9.90 19.27 5.64
N THR A 364 -11.10 18.88 5.23
CA THR A 364 -12.03 18.16 6.15
C THR A 364 -11.39 16.83 6.56
N LEU A 365 -11.89 16.23 7.63
CA LEU A 365 -11.36 14.95 8.11
C LEU A 365 -11.48 13.88 7.02
N ARG A 366 -12.64 13.78 6.35
CA ARG A 366 -12.87 12.85 5.24
C ARG A 366 -11.95 13.08 4.06
N GLU A 367 -11.76 14.33 3.64
CA GLU A 367 -10.84 14.66 2.56
C GLU A 367 -9.41 14.27 2.92
N PHE A 368 -8.99 14.55 4.15
CA PHE A 368 -7.67 14.15 4.65
C PHE A 368 -7.49 12.63 4.64
N LEU A 369 -8.48 11.87 5.11
CA LEU A 369 -8.41 10.41 5.15
C LEU A 369 -8.37 9.80 3.74
N ASN A 370 -9.27 10.23 2.85
CA ASN A 370 -9.28 9.74 1.46
C ASN A 370 -7.97 10.08 0.73
N ASP A 371 -7.38 11.25 0.97
CA ASP A 371 -6.06 11.63 0.44
C ASP A 371 -4.93 10.74 0.97
N LYS A 372 -5.03 10.27 2.22
CA LYS A 372 -4.03 9.41 2.84
C LYS A 372 -4.13 7.94 2.45
N ILE A 373 -5.34 7.45 2.21
CA ILE A 373 -5.59 6.05 1.84
C ILE A 373 -5.44 5.85 0.32
N GLY A 374 -5.61 6.92 -0.46
CA GLY A 374 -5.56 6.87 -1.92
C GLY A 374 -6.73 6.08 -2.52
N ASP A 375 -6.51 5.48 -3.69
CA ASP A 375 -7.55 4.76 -4.43
C ASP A 375 -7.86 3.36 -3.87
N THR A 376 -7.26 2.99 -2.73
CA THR A 376 -7.38 1.65 -2.12
C THR A 376 -8.72 1.42 -1.44
N LEU A 377 -9.30 2.48 -0.86
CA LEU A 377 -10.57 2.46 -0.14
C LEU A 377 -11.20 3.84 -0.21
N HIS A 378 -12.52 3.91 -0.39
CA HIS A 378 -13.24 5.18 -0.42
C HIS A 378 -14.12 5.33 0.83
N ILE A 379 -13.90 6.41 1.59
CA ILE A 379 -14.72 6.74 2.76
C ILE A 379 -15.84 7.70 2.32
N GLU A 380 -17.02 7.14 2.15
CA GLU A 380 -18.24 7.91 1.82
C GLU A 380 -18.88 8.54 3.07
N THR A 381 -18.81 7.86 4.22
CA THR A 381 -19.42 8.31 5.48
C THR A 381 -18.51 7.94 6.65
N ILE A 382 -18.35 8.87 7.59
CA ILE A 382 -17.59 8.62 8.80
C ILE A 382 -18.52 8.10 9.90
N ARG A 383 -18.27 6.87 10.37
CA ARG A 383 -18.91 6.29 11.55
C ARG A 383 -17.86 6.05 12.63
N PRO A 384 -17.51 7.09 13.41
CA PRO A 384 -16.40 7.00 14.33
C PRO A 384 -16.75 6.10 15.52
N LYS A 385 -15.87 5.15 15.81
CA LYS A 385 -15.80 4.45 17.10
C LYS A 385 -14.48 4.77 17.78
N GLY A 386 -14.44 4.62 19.09
CA GLY A 386 -13.22 4.76 19.88
C GLY A 386 -12.66 3.41 20.26
N LEU A 387 -11.34 3.30 20.24
CA LEU A 387 -10.60 2.20 20.83
C LEU A 387 -9.58 2.78 21.82
N ILE A 388 -9.64 2.37 23.07
CA ILE A 388 -8.62 2.71 24.07
C ILE A 388 -7.78 1.47 24.29
N ILE A 389 -6.46 1.62 24.15
CA ILE A 389 -5.49 0.56 24.45
C ILE A 389 -4.65 0.98 25.64
N MET A 390 -4.82 0.29 26.77
CA MET A 390 -4.22 0.68 28.04
C MET A 390 -3.94 -0.53 28.91
N GLY A 391 -2.82 -0.51 29.63
CA GLY A 391 -2.52 -1.54 30.62
C GLY A 391 -2.32 -2.95 30.03
N SER A 392 -2.21 -3.93 30.91
CA SER A 392 -2.06 -5.35 30.58
C SER A 392 -2.89 -6.18 31.54
N TRP A 393 -3.01 -7.49 31.31
CA TRP A 393 -3.69 -8.38 32.28
C TRP A 393 -3.09 -8.31 33.69
N LYS A 394 -1.78 -8.07 33.79
CA LYS A 394 -1.09 -7.87 35.08
C LYS A 394 -1.43 -6.54 35.75
N ASN A 395 -1.78 -5.55 34.93
CA ASN A 395 -1.98 -4.16 35.33
C ASN A 395 -3.45 -3.74 35.21
N LEU A 396 -4.41 -4.62 35.51
CA LEU A 396 -5.81 -4.20 35.61
C LEU A 396 -6.03 -3.25 36.80
N CYS A 397 -5.47 -3.59 37.95
CA CYS A 397 -5.52 -2.80 39.18
C CYS A 397 -4.22 -2.98 39.99
N PRO A 398 -3.94 -2.10 40.97
CA PRO A 398 -2.79 -2.27 41.86
C PRO A 398 -2.80 -3.64 42.56
N ASP A 399 -1.60 -4.19 42.78
CA ASP A 399 -1.44 -5.43 43.54
C ASP A 399 -2.05 -5.29 44.95
N TYR A 400 -2.80 -6.31 45.36
CA TYR A 400 -3.41 -6.39 46.69
C TYR A 400 -2.38 -6.17 47.81
N GLU A 401 -1.16 -6.71 47.65
CA GLU A 401 -0.12 -6.58 48.66
C GLU A 401 0.36 -5.14 48.84
N LYS A 402 0.16 -4.28 47.83
CA LYS A 402 0.54 -2.86 47.84
C LYS A 402 -0.59 -1.95 48.33
N LEU A 403 -1.75 -2.49 48.68
CA LEU A 403 -2.88 -1.71 49.19
C LEU A 403 -2.66 -1.25 50.64
N ASP A 404 -3.29 -0.13 51.00
CA ASP A 404 -3.31 0.35 52.38
C ASP A 404 -3.91 -0.70 53.33
N GLU A 405 -3.36 -0.81 54.53
CA GLU A 405 -3.85 -1.72 55.58
C GLU A 405 -5.34 -1.51 55.93
N LYS A 406 -5.84 -0.28 55.78
CA LYS A 406 -7.27 0.03 55.98
C LYS A 406 -8.17 -0.65 54.93
N ILE A 407 -7.65 -0.85 53.72
CA ILE A 407 -8.36 -1.51 52.62
C ILE A 407 -8.26 -3.03 52.78
N LYS A 408 -7.06 -3.55 53.08
CA LYS A 408 -6.85 -5.00 53.32
C LYS A 408 -7.70 -5.55 54.46
N LYS A 409 -8.06 -4.72 55.45
CA LYS A 409 -9.01 -5.09 56.52
C LYS A 409 -10.46 -5.24 56.06
N LYS A 410 -10.82 -4.66 54.91
CA LYS A 410 -12.21 -4.58 54.42
C LYS A 410 -12.53 -5.58 53.32
N ILE A 411 -11.53 -6.06 52.59
CA ILE A 411 -11.71 -6.97 51.46
C ILE A 411 -10.61 -8.01 51.48
N LYS A 412 -10.96 -9.27 51.20
CA LYS A 412 -9.98 -10.36 51.07
C LYS A 412 -9.32 -10.30 49.70
N LYS A 413 -8.14 -10.91 49.58
CA LYS A 413 -7.38 -10.96 48.33
C LYS A 413 -8.18 -11.57 47.17
N ASP A 414 -8.84 -12.70 47.41
CA ASP A 414 -9.61 -13.40 46.37
C ASP A 414 -10.80 -12.56 45.89
N ASP A 415 -11.53 -11.94 46.83
CA ASP A 415 -12.65 -11.04 46.51
C ASP A 415 -12.15 -9.83 45.72
N TYR A 416 -11.01 -9.23 46.11
CA TYR A 416 -10.40 -8.11 45.39
C TYR A 416 -10.07 -8.46 43.94
N VAL A 417 -9.47 -9.62 43.70
CA VAL A 417 -9.12 -10.09 42.36
C VAL A 417 -10.38 -10.37 41.54
N ASN A 418 -11.35 -11.10 42.09
CA ASN A 418 -12.59 -11.43 41.40
C ASN A 418 -13.41 -10.17 41.05
N ASP A 419 -13.53 -9.24 41.99
CA ASP A 419 -14.23 -7.97 41.78
C ASP A 419 -13.53 -7.10 40.73
N SER A 420 -12.19 -7.15 40.65
CA SER A 420 -11.44 -6.41 39.63
C SER A 420 -11.72 -6.94 38.22
N LEU A 421 -11.78 -8.27 38.05
CA LEU A 421 -12.11 -8.92 36.79
C LEU A 421 -13.57 -8.68 36.40
N GLN A 422 -14.48 -8.70 37.38
CA GLN A 422 -15.87 -8.38 37.17
C GLN A 422 -16.05 -6.92 36.71
N ALA A 423 -15.37 -5.97 37.37
CA ALA A 423 -15.37 -4.58 36.96
C ALA A 423 -14.83 -4.39 35.53
N TYR A 424 -13.83 -5.17 35.14
CA TYR A 424 -13.32 -5.17 33.77
C TYR A 424 -14.38 -5.62 32.75
N LYS A 425 -15.04 -6.76 33.01
CA LYS A 425 -16.13 -7.26 32.15
C LYS A 425 -17.32 -6.30 32.07
N GLU A 426 -17.63 -5.61 33.16
CA GLU A 426 -18.69 -4.60 33.16
C GLU A 426 -18.29 -3.38 32.33
N LEU A 427 -17.04 -2.95 32.44
CA LEU A 427 -16.50 -1.82 31.67
C LEU A 427 -16.58 -2.07 30.16
N THR A 428 -16.24 -3.27 29.68
CA THR A 428 -16.29 -3.63 28.25
C THR A 428 -17.70 -3.54 27.63
N HIS A 429 -18.76 -3.51 28.45
CA HIS A 429 -20.13 -3.36 27.99
C HIS A 429 -20.77 -2.01 28.36
N SER A 430 -20.04 -1.15 29.09
CA SER A 430 -20.59 0.09 29.66
C SER A 430 -20.61 1.26 28.67
N LEU A 431 -19.73 1.26 27.66
CA LEU A 431 -19.57 2.35 26.71
C LEU A 431 -20.11 1.91 25.34
N LYS A 432 -21.02 2.71 24.78
CA LYS A 432 -21.69 2.39 23.53
C LYS A 432 -20.77 2.48 22.30
N ASN A 433 -19.90 3.48 22.27
CA ASN A 433 -19.09 3.84 21.11
C ASN A 433 -17.58 3.70 21.35
N ILE A 434 -17.18 3.26 22.55
CA ILE A 434 -15.78 3.12 22.93
C ILE A 434 -15.54 1.68 23.37
N THR A 435 -14.60 1.02 22.70
CA THR A 435 -14.05 -0.26 23.11
C THR A 435 -12.80 0.01 23.95
N ILE A 436 -12.63 -0.71 25.05
CA ILE A 436 -11.43 -0.65 25.88
C ILE A 436 -10.77 -2.03 25.79
N LEU A 437 -9.49 -2.06 25.42
CA LEU A 437 -8.68 -3.27 25.37
C LEU A 437 -7.39 -3.06 26.17
N THR A 438 -6.93 -4.14 26.79
CA THR A 438 -5.54 -4.21 27.25
C THR A 438 -4.61 -4.52 26.09
N TYR A 439 -3.32 -4.16 26.22
CA TYR A 439 -2.33 -4.62 25.24
C TYR A 439 -2.26 -6.14 25.18
N SER A 440 -2.50 -6.83 26.29
CA SER A 440 -2.55 -8.29 26.33
C SER A 440 -3.68 -8.84 25.45
N GLU A 441 -4.88 -8.27 25.50
CA GLU A 441 -5.99 -8.68 24.62
C GLU A 441 -5.73 -8.36 23.15
N LEU A 442 -5.07 -7.23 22.86
CA LEU A 442 -4.65 -6.92 21.50
C LEU A 442 -3.74 -8.03 20.95
N LEU A 443 -2.79 -8.51 21.76
CA LEU A 443 -1.92 -9.63 21.38
C LEU A 443 -2.69 -10.94 21.24
N GLU A 444 -3.61 -11.27 22.16
CA GLU A 444 -4.44 -12.49 22.05
C GLU A 444 -5.34 -12.49 20.81
N ASN A 445 -5.92 -11.34 20.46
CA ASN A 445 -6.67 -11.19 19.23
C ASN A 445 -5.78 -11.45 17.99
N ALA A 446 -4.52 -11.03 18.03
CA ALA A 446 -3.56 -11.31 16.97
C ALA A 446 -3.13 -12.79 16.93
N ARG A 447 -2.87 -13.41 18.09
CA ARG A 447 -2.58 -14.85 18.21
C ARG A 447 -3.71 -15.69 17.63
N THR A 448 -4.95 -15.35 17.97
CA THR A 448 -6.14 -16.05 17.46
C THR A 448 -6.24 -15.95 15.93
N ARG A 449 -5.93 -14.79 15.34
CA ARG A 449 -5.92 -14.64 13.87
C ARG A 449 -4.83 -15.48 13.22
N LEU A 450 -3.64 -15.58 13.82
CA LEU A 450 -2.56 -16.45 13.33
C LEU A 450 -2.95 -17.94 13.35
N GLU A 451 -3.67 -18.39 14.38
CA GLU A 451 -4.09 -19.79 14.51
C GLU A 451 -5.24 -20.16 13.55
N LEU A 452 -6.07 -19.19 13.15
CA LEU A 452 -7.15 -19.39 12.17
C LEU A 452 -6.65 -19.63 10.73
N ASP A 453 -5.40 -19.27 10.42
CA ASP A 453 -4.77 -19.53 9.12
C ASP A 453 -3.97 -20.85 9.08
N SER A 454 -3.90 -21.57 10.22
CA SER A 454 -3.17 -22.84 10.33
C SER A 454 -3.99 -24.09 9.93
N GLN A 455 -5.27 -23.93 9.57
CA GLN A 455 -6.22 -25.02 9.29
C GLN A 455 -6.88 -24.96 7.89
N LYS A 456 -6.26 -24.31 6.90
CA LYS A 456 -6.76 -24.33 5.51
C LYS A 456 -5.86 -25.11 4.56
#